data_AF-A0ABD1MNI7-F1
#
_entry.id   AF-A0ABD1MNI7-F1
#
_cell.length_a   1.000
_cell.length_b   1.000
_cell.length_c   1.000
_cell.angle_alpha   90.00
_cell.angle_beta   90.00
_cell.angle_gamma   90.00
#
_symmetry.space_group_name_H-M   'P 1'
#
loop_
_entity.id
_entity.type
_entity.pdbx_description
1 polymer ?
#
loop_
_entity_poly.entity_id
_entity_poly.type
_entity_poly.pdbx_seq_one_letter_code
_entity_poly.pdbx_strand_id
1 'polypeptide(L)' 'MMDEVRQVVFMMDKNSAPGHDGFGSLFYQSYWSIICKDVYEIVLQFFNQG' A
#
# COMPACT_ATOMS: atom_id res chain seq x y z
N MET A 1 9.60 -4.67 -8.27
CA MET A 1 8.64 -5.14 -7.25
C MET A 1 8.48 -4.17 -6.08
N MET A 2 9.46 -3.95 -5.17
CA MET A 2 9.25 -2.99 -4.05
C MET A 2 9.04 -1.54 -4.54
N ASP A 3 9.80 -1.11 -5.56
CA ASP A 3 9.58 0.18 -6.21
C ASP A 3 8.23 0.29 -6.94
N GLU A 4 7.73 -0.80 -7.53
CA GLU A 4 6.43 -0.82 -8.21
C GLU A 4 5.28 -0.68 -7.20
N VAL A 5 5.33 -1.43 -6.10
CA VAL A 5 4.35 -1.30 -5.00
C VAL A 5 4.37 0.12 -4.45
N ARG A 6 5.56 0.70 -4.25
CA ARG A 6 5.70 2.09 -3.83
C ARG A 6 5.06 3.05 -4.83
N GLN A 7 5.38 2.91 -6.12
CA GLN A 7 4.83 3.80 -7.14
C GLN A 7 3.30 3.74 -7.19
N VAL A 8 2.72 2.54 -7.14
CA VAL A 8 1.26 2.37 -7.13
C VAL A 8 0.64 3.04 -5.90
N VAL A 9 1.19 2.82 -4.69
CA VAL A 9 0.68 3.44 -3.45
C VAL A 9 0.74 4.97 -3.51
N PHE A 10 1.77 5.54 -4.13
CA PHE A 10 1.93 6.98 -4.29
C PHE A 10 1.14 7.58 -5.48
N MET A 11 0.70 6.75 -6.42
CA MET A 11 -0.23 7.13 -7.49
C MET A 11 -1.69 7.13 -7.05
N MET A 12 -2.02 6.48 -5.92
CA MET A 12 -3.39 6.48 -5.40
C MET A 12 -3.88 7.89 -5.07
N ASP A 13 -5.09 8.22 -5.49
CA ASP A 13 -5.72 9.51 -5.21
C ASP A 13 -5.92 9.68 -3.70
N LYS A 14 -5.42 10.80 -3.15
CA LYS A 14 -5.41 11.09 -1.71
C LYS A 14 -6.80 11.31 -1.11
N ASN A 15 -7.78 11.63 -1.94
CA ASN A 15 -9.18 11.84 -1.56
C ASN A 15 -10.05 10.60 -1.86
N SER A 16 -9.43 9.48 -2.25
CA SER A 16 -10.15 8.21 -2.35
C SER A 16 -10.82 7.90 -1.02
N ALA A 17 -12.07 7.42 -1.10
CA ALA A 17 -12.77 6.95 0.08
C ALA A 17 -11.91 5.90 0.80
N PRO A 18 -11.86 5.94 2.15
CA PRO A 18 -11.13 4.94 2.92
C PRO A 18 -11.65 3.54 2.57
N GLY A 19 -10.76 2.55 2.61
CA GLY A 19 -11.15 1.16 2.43
C GLY A 19 -12.15 0.72 3.49
N HIS A 20 -12.65 -0.52 3.34
CA HIS A 20 -13.46 -1.18 4.38
C HIS A 20 -12.73 -1.23 5.75
N ASP A 21 -11.39 -1.18 5.72
CA ASP A 21 -10.49 -1.12 6.86
C ASP A 21 -10.45 0.26 7.55
N GLY A 22 -11.06 1.29 6.95
CA GLY A 22 -11.03 2.67 7.46
C GLY A 22 -9.75 3.44 7.10
N PHE A 23 -8.80 2.85 6.38
CA PHE A 23 -7.55 3.50 6.00
C PHE A 23 -7.59 3.95 4.54
N GLY A 24 -7.35 5.24 4.31
CA GLY A 24 -7.22 5.81 2.97
C GLY A 24 -5.79 5.75 2.44
N SER A 25 -5.63 6.01 1.14
CA SER A 25 -4.34 6.16 0.45
C SER A 25 -3.36 7.10 1.16
N LEU A 26 -3.87 8.16 1.81
CA LEU A 26 -3.06 9.11 2.59
C LEU A 26 -2.34 8.44 3.77
N PHE A 27 -2.94 7.46 4.43
CA PHE A 27 -2.31 6.71 5.52
C PHE A 27 -1.07 5.98 5.00
N TYR A 28 -1.25 5.20 3.93
CA TYR A 28 -0.17 4.40 3.34
C TYR A 28 0.98 5.26 2.80
N GLN A 29 0.66 6.43 2.23
CA GLN A 29 1.67 7.39 1.79
C GLN A 29 2.41 8.07 2.95
N SER A 30 1.70 8.43 4.02
CA SER A 30 2.27 9.17 5.16
C SER A 30 3.19 8.31 6.03
N TYR A 31 2.81 7.05 6.24
CA TYR A 31 3.54 6.12 7.10
C TYR A 31 4.40 5.13 6.31
N TRP A 32 4.62 5.36 5.02
CA TRP A 32 5.37 4.47 4.13
C TRP A 32 6.72 4.05 4.70
N SER A 33 7.47 4.96 5.32
CA SER A 33 8.78 4.65 5.92
C SER A 33 8.73 3.61 7.05
N ILE A 34 7.56 3.44 7.67
CA ILE A 34 7.31 2.50 8.77
C ILE A 34 6.73 1.20 8.23
N ILE A 35 5.68 1.28 7.39
CA ILE A 35 4.88 0.10 6.98
C ILE A 35 5.29 -0.52 5.64
N CYS A 36 6.24 0.06 4.90
CA CYS A 36 6.55 -0.39 3.53
C CYS A 36 6.98 -1.86 3.43
N LYS A 37 7.65 -2.39 4.47
CA LYS A 37 8.06 -3.80 4.50
C LYS A 37 6.85 -4.72 4.63
N ASP A 38 5.96 -4.45 5.59
CA ASP A 38 4.77 -5.26 5.81
C ASP A 38 3.85 -5.25 4.59
N VAL A 39 3.63 -4.07 4.00
CA VAL A 39 2.84 -3.92 2.76
C VAL A 39 3.46 -4.75 1.62
N TYR A 40 4.78 -4.70 1.46
CA TYR A 40 5.47 -5.48 0.44
C TYR A 40 5.34 -6.99 0.66
N GLU A 41 5.50 -7.47 1.89
CA GLU A 41 5.38 -8.90 2.22
C GLU A 41 3.96 -9.41 1.98
N ILE A 42 2.93 -8.65 2.37
CA ILE A 42 1.54 -9.01 2.12
C ILE A 42 1.27 -9.11 0.61
N VAL A 43 1.71 -8.11 -0.16
CA VAL A 43 1.55 -8.12 -1.63
C VAL A 43 2.27 -9.33 -2.23
N LEU A 44 3.50 -9.62 -1.81
CA LEU A 44 4.25 -10.77 -2.28
C LEU A 44 3.56 -12.09 -1.93
N GLN A 45 3.03 -12.23 -0.70
CA GLN A 45 2.28 -13.41 -0.28
C GLN A 45 1.02 -13.61 -1.12
N PHE A 46 0.26 -12.54 -1.38
CA PHE A 46 -0.94 -12.58 -2.20
C PHE A 46 -0.65 -13.13 -3.61
N PHE A 47 0.42 -12.64 -4.26
CA PHE A 47 0.78 -13.10 -5.61
C PHE A 47 1.46 -14.48 -5.64
N ASN A 48 2.06 -14.93 -4.54
CA ASN A 48 2.67 -16.26 -4.42
C ASN A 48 1.68 -17.36 -3.98
N GLN A 49 0.52 -16.99 -3.44
CA GLN A 49 -0.57 -17.92 -3.06
C GLN A 49 -1.70 -17.97 -4.11
N GLY A 50 -1.45 -17.43 -5.30
CA GLY A 50 -2.38 -17.46 -6.44
C GLY A 50 -2.34 -18.75 -7.25
#